data_AF-A0A4R0WJI6-F1
#
_entry.id   AF-A0A4R0WJI6-F1
#
_cell.length_a   1.000
_cell.length_b   1.000
_cell.length_c   1.000
_cell.angle_alpha   90.00
_cell.angle_beta   90.00
_cell.angle_gamma   90.00
#
_symmetry.space_group_name_H-M   'P 1'
#
loop_
_entity.id
_entity.type
_entity.pdbx_description
1 polymer ?
#
loop_
_entity_poly.entity_id
_entity_poly.type
_entity_poly.pdbx_seq_one_letter_code
_entity_poly.pdbx_strand_id
1 'polypeptide(L)' 'EIERWTMTKTKFEAMEILNKYDIPCGPILSMKEIAEDDSLRKTGTIVEVDHPVRGKYLTVGNPIKLSDSPTDVTRSPLLG' A
#
# COMPACT_ATOMS: atom_id res chain seq x y z
N GLU A 1 -10.83 22.94 16.99
CA GLU A 1 -11.63 21.92 17.74
C GLU A 1 -11.44 20.51 17.20
N ILE A 2 -11.49 20.29 15.87
CA ILE A 2 -11.29 18.98 15.23
C ILE A 2 -9.92 18.36 15.58
N GLU A 3 -8.83 19.12 15.45
CA GLU A 3 -7.48 18.64 15.78
C GLU A 3 -7.36 18.14 17.22
N ARG A 4 -7.90 18.90 18.17
CA ARG A 4 -7.93 18.53 19.60
C ARG A 4 -8.64 17.20 19.81
N TRP A 5 -9.71 16.94 19.06
CA TRP A 5 -10.40 15.65 19.09
C TRP A 5 -9.59 14.54 18.42
N THR A 6 -8.94 14.79 17.27
CA THR A 6 -8.13 13.77 16.58
C THR A 6 -6.91 13.36 17.39
N MET A 7 -6.32 14.28 18.18
CA MET A 7 -5.19 13.98 19.07
C MET A 7 -5.52 12.96 20.18
N THR A 8 -6.80 12.71 20.45
CA THR A 8 -7.24 11.73 21.47
C THR A 8 -7.36 10.29 20.93
N LYS A 9 -7.05 10.07 19.65
CA LYS A 9 -7.26 8.80 18.94
C LYS A 9 -6.04 8.43 18.11
N THR A 10 -5.92 7.15 17.81
CA THR A 10 -5.02 6.73 16.73
C THR A 10 -5.59 7.14 15.37
N LYS A 11 -4.73 7.26 14.36
CA LYS A 11 -5.12 7.64 13.00
C LYS A 11 -6.16 6.71 12.36
N PHE A 12 -6.13 5.41 12.70
CA PHE A 12 -7.07 4.42 12.18
C PHE A 12 -8.43 4.51 12.88
N GLU A 13 -8.47 4.69 14.20
CA GLU A 13 -9.72 4.90 14.95
C GLU A 13 -10.42 6.19 14.54
N ALA A 14 -9.66 7.28 14.36
CA ALA A 14 -10.20 8.55 13.90
C ALA A 14 -10.85 8.39 12.51
N MET A 15 -10.16 7.74 11.58
CA MET A 15 -10.71 7.42 10.25
C MET A 15 -11.99 6.59 10.35
N GLU A 16 -11.99 5.51 11.15
CA GLU A 16 -13.14 4.62 11.27
C GLU A 16 -14.40 5.34 11.81
N ILE A 17 -14.22 6.24 12.78
CA ILE A 17 -15.32 7.04 13.33
C ILE A 17 -15.85 8.02 12.28
N LEU A 18 -14.96 8.73 11.60
CA LEU A 18 -15.33 9.75 10.61
C LEU A 18 -15.99 9.14 9.36
N ASN A 19 -15.55 7.95 8.94
CA ASN A 19 -16.14 7.21 7.83
C ASN A 19 -17.61 6.84 8.07
N LYS A 20 -18.04 6.65 9.33
CA LYS A 20 -19.46 6.39 9.68
C LYS A 20 -20.39 7.57 9.35
N TYR A 21 -19.82 8.74 9.13
CA TYR A 21 -20.52 9.97 8.78
C TYR A 21 -20.19 10.46 7.36
N ASP A 22 -19.62 9.58 6.51
CA ASP A 22 -19.23 9.89 5.13
C ASP A 22 -18.24 11.06 5.00
N ILE A 23 -17.44 11.30 6.04
CA ILE A 23 -16.42 12.36 6.03
C ILE A 23 -15.18 11.84 5.29
N PRO A 24 -14.76 12.46 4.17
CA PRO A 24 -13.62 12.00 3.39
C PRO A 24 -12.31 12.28 4.15
N CYS A 25 -11.78 11.24 4.78
CA CYS A 25 -10.51 11.28 5.49
C CYS A 25 -9.76 9.96 5.38
N GLY A 26 -8.44 9.99 5.57
CA GLY A 26 -7.60 8.81 5.55
C GLY A 26 -6.35 9.00 6.39
N PRO A 27 -5.77 7.92 6.93
CA PRO A 27 -4.54 8.00 7.69
C PRO A 27 -3.37 8.38 6.79
N ILE A 28 -2.43 9.15 7.33
CA ILE A 28 -1.12 9.31 6.71
C ILE A 28 -0.35 8.01 6.96
N LEU A 29 -0.22 7.20 5.91
CA LEU A 29 0.55 5.96 5.94
C LEU A 29 2.04 6.26 5.73
N SER A 30 2.87 5.68 6.60
CA SER A 30 4.32 5.67 6.43
C SER A 30 4.73 4.68 5.36
N MET A 31 5.96 4.80 4.85
CA MET A 31 6.50 3.84 3.87
C MET A 31 6.55 2.41 4.40
N LYS A 32 6.75 2.24 5.71
CA LYS A 32 6.71 0.92 6.36
C LYS A 32 5.30 0.32 6.29
N GLU A 33 4.29 1.10 6.68
CA GLU A 33 2.90 0.65 6.63
C GLU A 33 2.47 0.32 5.19
N ILE A 34 2.88 1.14 4.21
CA ILE A 34 2.62 0.86 2.79
C ILE A 34 3.27 -0.45 2.34
N ALA A 35 4.52 -0.69 2.72
CA ALA A 35 5.26 -1.91 2.36
C ALA A 35 4.67 -3.19 2.99
N GLU A 36 4.02 -3.05 4.14
CA GLU A 36 3.43 -4.15 4.91
C GLU A 36 1.90 -4.27 4.71
N ASP A 37 1.27 -3.38 3.95
CA ASP A 37 -0.18 -3.34 3.76
C ASP A 37 -0.70 -4.53 2.94
N ASP A 38 -1.54 -5.36 3.57
CA ASP A 38 -2.14 -6.54 2.96
C ASP A 38 -3.04 -6.22 1.76
N SER A 39 -3.74 -5.08 1.77
CA SER A 39 -4.63 -4.68 0.68
C SER A 39 -3.82 -4.27 -0.56
N LEU A 40 -2.71 -3.56 -0.37
CA LEU A 40 -1.79 -3.21 -1.45
C LEU A 40 -1.07 -4.45 -2.01
N ARG A 41 -0.78 -5.45 -1.18
CA ARG A 41 -0.25 -6.75 -1.63
C ARG A 41 -1.27 -7.56 -2.42
N LYS A 42 -2.50 -7.68 -1.90
CA LYS A 42 -3.61 -8.41 -2.57
C LYS A 42 -3.97 -7.82 -3.93
N THR A 43 -3.90 -6.50 -4.06
CA THR A 43 -4.16 -5.82 -5.34
C THR A 43 -2.97 -5.86 -6.30
N GLY A 44 -1.81 -6.39 -5.89
CA GLY A 44 -0.58 -6.37 -6.69
C GLY A 44 -0.03 -4.95 -6.90
N THR A 45 -0.33 -4.02 -6.00
CA THR A 45 0.22 -2.66 -6.02
C THR A 45 1.60 -2.63 -5.37
N ILE A 46 1.81 -3.40 -4.30
CA ILE A 46 3.12 -3.74 -3.75
C ILE A 46 3.39 -5.20 -4.07
N VAL A 47 4.50 -5.47 -4.76
CA VAL A 47 4.88 -6.82 -5.20
C VAL A 47 6.26 -7.16 -4.69
N GLU A 48 6.44 -8.41 -4.27
CA GLU A 48 7.73 -8.96 -3.86
C GLU A 48 8.33 -9.76 -5.02
N VAL A 49 9.56 -9.43 -5.37
CA VAL A 49 10.26 -10.02 -6.51
C VAL A 49 11.55 -10.67 -6.02
N ASP A 50 11.81 -11.91 -6.46
CA ASP A 50 13.04 -12.63 -6.15
C ASP A 50 14.14 -12.28 -7.16
N HIS A 51 15.28 -11.78 -6.67
CA HIS A 51 16.45 -11.47 -7.48
C HIS A 51 17.63 -12.39 -7.13
N PRO A 52 18.27 -13.05 -8.12
CA PRO A 52 19.26 -14.10 -7.89
C PRO A 52 20.47 -13.66 -7.05
N VAL A 53 20.83 -12.38 -7.08
CA VAL A 53 21.99 -11.83 -6.33
C VAL A 53 21.58 -11.05 -5.08
N ARG A 54 20.40 -10.41 -5.10
CA ARG A 54 19.97 -9.46 -4.06
C ARG A 54 19.05 -10.11 -3.03
N GLY A 55 18.48 -11.27 -3.37
CA GLY A 55 17.35 -11.85 -2.66
C GLY A 55 16.06 -11.09 -2.97
N LYS A 56 15.05 -11.33 -2.14
CA LYS A 56 13.72 -10.72 -2.26
C LYS A 56 13.77 -9.21 -2.05
N TYR A 57 13.04 -8.47 -2.89
CA TYR A 57 12.85 -7.04 -2.72
C TYR A 57 11.42 -6.62 -3.09
N LEU A 58 10.97 -5.50 -2.54
CA LEU A 58 9.68 -4.91 -2.86
C LEU A 58 9.81 -3.90 -3.99
N THR A 59 8.83 -3.90 -4.88
CA THR A 59 8.63 -2.85 -5.89
C THR A 59 7.15 -2.51 -6.02
N VAL A 60 6.86 -1.37 -6.64
CA VAL A 60 5.50 -1.00 -7.03
C VAL A 60 5.15 -1.77 -8.29
N GLY A 61 3.98 -2.42 -8.29
CA GLY A 61 3.45 -3.13 -9.45
C GLY A 61 2.75 -2.21 -10.45
N ASN A 62 1.97 -2.77 -11.36
CA ASN A 62 1.18 -1.95 -12.29
C ASN A 62 0.05 -1.25 -11.52
N PRO A 63 -0.02 0.10 -11.52
CA PRO A 63 -1.10 0.83 -10.85
C PRO A 63 -2.46 0.62 -11.53
N ILE A 64 -2.49 0.27 -12.81
CA ILE A 64 -3.71 0.04 -13.58
C ILE A 64 -4.06 -1.44 -13.55
N LYS A 65 -5.29 -1.76 -13.13
CA LYS A 65 -5.80 -3.14 -13.09
C LYS A 65 -6.63 -3.40 -14.35
N LEU A 66 -6.16 -4.31 -15.20
CA LEU A 66 -6.80 -4.70 -16.45
C LEU A 66 -7.48 -6.06 -16.26
N SER A 67 -8.81 -6.13 -16.42
CA SER A 67 -9.59 -7.35 -16.19
C SER A 67 -9.16 -8.51 -17.10
N ASP A 68 -8.84 -8.20 -18.35
CA ASP A 68 -8.60 -9.19 -19.41
C ASP A 68 -7.10 -9.38 -19.73
N SER A 69 -6.24 -8.61 -19.07
CA SER A 69 -4.79 -8.61 -19.32
C SER A 69 -4.00 -8.34 -18.04
N PRO A 70 -3.97 -9.29 -17.09
CA PRO A 70 -3.19 -9.15 -15.87
C PRO A 70 -1.70 -8.96 -16.20
N THR A 71 -1.03 -8.11 -15.44
CA THR A 71 0.40 -7.83 -15.60
C THR A 71 1.21 -8.51 -14.50
N ASP A 72 2.25 -9.22 -14.90
CA ASP A 72 3.20 -9.84 -13.97
C ASP A 72 4.50 -9.01 -13.90
N VAL A 73 5.04 -8.86 -12.70
CA VAL A 73 6.26 -8.08 -12.45
C VAL A 73 7.40 -9.04 -12.18
N THR A 74 8.29 -9.17 -13.16
CA THR A 74 9.47 -10.03 -13.04
C THR A 74 10.70 -9.25 -12.60
N ARG A 75 11.70 -9.97 -12.09
CA ARG A 75 13.00 -9.40 -11.73
C ARG A 75 13.68 -8.68 -12.89
N SER A 76 14.53 -7.72 -12.56
CA SER A 76 15.47 -7.13 -13.51
C SER A 76 16.45 -8.20 -14.06
N PRO A 77 16.91 -8.05 -15.32
CA PRO A 77 17.95 -8.90 -15.86
C PRO A 77 19.30 -8.61 -15.17
N LEU A 78 20.21 -9.58 -15.23
CA LEU A 78 21.61 -9.34 -14.91
C LEU A 78 22.30 -8.68 -16.11
N LEU A 79 23.45 -8.06 -15.86
CA LEU A 79 24.38 -7.76 -16.95
C LEU A 79 24.78 -9.08 -17.63
N GLY A 80 24.85 -9.08 -18.97
CA GLY A 80 24.99 -10.29 -19.82
C GLY A 80 26.31 -11.04 -19.68
#